data_AF-A0A3D1N4V7-F1
#
_entry.id   AF-A0A3D1N4V7-F1
#
_cell.length_a   1.000
_cell.length_b   1.000
_cell.length_c   1.000
_cell.angle_alpha   90.00
_cell.angle_beta   90.00
_cell.angle_gamma   90.00
#
_symmetry.space_group_name_H-M   'P 1'
#
loop_
_entity.id
_entity.type
_entity.pdbx_description
1 polymer ?
#
loop_
_entity_poly.entity_id
_entity_poly.type
_entity_poly.pdbx_seq_one_letter_code
_entity_poly.pdbx_strand_id
1 'polypeptide(L)'
;MKNKKLRLMFMGFFLCAAVIPAFAQERSREDRKLEASSGELDKSAANPEGQQRVADRIKTEFGVDDARVQGLRDKNMGYGEISIALGLAQGLPGGITDENVQKIVALRQGPPVVGWGKIAKDLGLKLGPVQSKVHKMSAGVRKQEKVDKTKKGEKMERHERREKAEKMARPEKPEKGGKR
;
A
#
# COMPACT_ATOMS: atom_id res chain seq x y z
N MET A 1 56.50 11.41 -35.81
CA MET A 1 55.27 12.17 -35.50
C MET A 1 54.44 11.43 -34.47
N LYS A 2 53.95 12.15 -33.45
CA LYS A 2 52.79 11.84 -32.57
C LYS A 2 53.01 10.95 -31.31
N ASN A 3 53.65 11.60 -30.33
CA ASN A 3 53.16 11.90 -28.98
C ASN A 3 53.03 10.80 -27.90
N LYS A 4 54.01 10.86 -26.99
CA LYS A 4 54.03 10.44 -25.58
C LYS A 4 52.93 11.16 -24.76
N LYS A 5 52.28 10.48 -23.81
CA LYS A 5 51.75 11.00 -22.53
C LYS A 5 51.53 9.81 -21.58
N LEU A 6 52.54 9.50 -20.77
CA LEU A 6 52.65 9.89 -19.36
C LEU A 6 51.94 8.89 -18.43
N ARG A 7 52.63 7.77 -18.18
CA ARG A 7 52.53 7.03 -16.92
C ARG A 7 53.02 7.96 -15.82
N LEU A 8 52.19 8.33 -14.84
CA LEU A 8 52.67 8.70 -13.51
C LEU A 8 51.51 8.72 -12.48
N MET A 9 51.79 8.10 -11.33
CA MET A 9 51.20 8.36 -10.00
C MET A 9 49.76 7.91 -9.71
N PHE A 10 49.62 6.69 -9.17
CA PHE A 10 48.63 6.38 -8.14
C PHE A 10 49.37 6.08 -6.84
N MET A 11 49.69 7.13 -6.09
CA MET A 11 50.09 7.05 -4.69
C MET A 11 49.35 8.18 -4.00
N GLY A 12 48.37 7.85 -3.15
CA GLY A 12 47.73 8.85 -2.29
C GLY A 12 46.27 8.58 -1.97
N PHE A 13 46.05 8.31 -0.68
CA PHE A 13 44.84 8.70 0.05
C PHE A 13 43.57 7.84 -0.11
N PHE A 14 43.62 6.60 0.38
CA PHE A 14 42.41 5.89 0.81
C PHE A 14 42.20 6.09 2.32
N LEU A 15 41.73 7.28 2.70
CA LEU A 15 41.18 7.55 4.02
C LEU A 15 39.87 8.34 3.85
N CYS A 16 38.91 7.70 3.18
CA CYS A 16 37.52 8.12 3.26
C CYS A 16 36.96 7.62 4.59
N ALA A 17 37.14 8.42 5.64
CA ALA A 17 36.24 8.39 6.78
C ALA A 17 34.83 8.65 6.21
N ALA A 18 34.02 7.59 6.12
CA ALA A 18 32.62 7.73 5.75
C ALA A 18 31.95 8.56 6.84
N VAL A 19 31.82 9.87 6.60
CA VAL A 19 30.81 10.70 7.25
C VAL A 19 29.48 10.17 6.72
N ILE A 20 28.99 9.11 7.35
CA ILE A 20 27.61 8.67 7.18
C ILE A 20 26.79 9.87 7.67
N PRO A 21 25.98 10.52 6.82
CA PRO A 21 25.12 11.58 7.29
C PRO A 21 24.23 11.00 8.39
N ALA A 22 24.34 11.57 9.60
CA ALA A 22 23.58 11.21 10.79
C ALA A 22 22.05 11.37 10.64
N PHE A 23 21.55 11.63 9.42
CA PHE A 23 20.13 11.57 9.09
C PHE A 23 19.60 10.14 8.93
N ALA A 24 20.47 9.13 8.88
CA ALA A 24 20.11 7.72 9.02
C ALA A 24 19.94 7.29 10.50
N GLN A 25 19.90 8.25 11.44
CA GLN A 25 19.73 8.00 12.87
C GLN A 25 18.31 7.44 13.14
N GLU A 26 18.28 6.12 13.21
CA GLU A 26 17.32 5.31 13.96
C GLU A 26 15.83 5.63 13.73
N ARG A 27 15.28 5.24 12.56
CA ARG A 27 13.83 5.04 12.46
C ARG A 27 13.40 4.14 13.62
N SER A 28 12.51 4.67 14.46
CA SER A 28 12.04 4.00 15.67
C SER A 28 11.42 2.63 15.32
N ARG A 29 11.36 1.70 16.29
CA ARG A 29 10.70 0.40 16.05
C ARG A 29 9.25 0.60 15.63
N GLU A 30 8.61 1.63 16.15
CA GLU A 30 7.26 2.06 15.86
C GLU A 30 7.13 2.51 14.40
N ASP A 31 8.06 3.33 13.91
CA ASP A 31 8.12 3.75 12.50
C ASP A 31 8.25 2.56 11.56
N ARG A 32 9.15 1.62 11.86
CA ARG A 32 9.36 0.44 11.02
C ARG A 32 8.11 -0.45 10.96
N LYS A 33 7.45 -0.68 12.09
CA LYS A 33 6.21 -1.46 12.15
C LYS A 33 5.06 -0.77 11.42
N LEU A 34 5.00 0.56 11.52
CA LEU A 34 4.02 1.36 10.82
C LEU A 34 4.22 1.29 9.30
N GLU A 35 5.46 1.49 8.83
CA GLU A 35 5.82 1.37 7.42
C GLU A 35 5.57 -0.03 6.87
N ALA A 36 5.84 -1.08 7.65
CA ALA A 36 5.48 -2.44 7.28
C ALA A 36 3.97 -2.56 7.08
N SER A 37 3.16 -2.14 8.07
CA SER A 37 1.69 -2.22 7.98
C SER A 37 1.13 -1.38 6.84
N SER A 38 1.71 -0.21 6.57
CA SER A 38 1.41 0.64 5.41
C SER A 38 1.68 -0.07 4.10
N GLY A 39 2.89 -0.63 3.94
CA GLY A 39 3.27 -1.34 2.73
C GLY A 39 2.44 -2.60 2.50
N GLU A 40 1.88 -3.21 3.54
CA GLU A 40 0.92 -4.32 3.41
C GLU A 40 -0.43 -3.87 2.85
N LEU A 41 -0.91 -2.69 3.22
CA LEU A 41 -2.11 -2.10 2.61
C LEU A 41 -1.87 -1.79 1.13
N ASP A 42 -0.72 -1.21 0.80
CA ASP A 42 -0.35 -0.91 -0.59
C ASP A 42 -0.26 -2.18 -1.44
N LYS A 43 0.32 -3.26 -0.89
CA LYS A 43 0.34 -4.58 -1.54
C LYS A 43 -1.06 -5.16 -1.72
N SER A 44 -1.94 -4.99 -0.73
CA SER A 44 -3.34 -5.45 -0.82
C SER A 44 -4.15 -4.65 -1.85
N ALA A 45 -3.67 -3.46 -2.23
CA ALA A 45 -4.20 -2.59 -3.27
C ALA A 45 -3.46 -2.70 -4.62
N ALA A 46 -2.73 -3.80 -4.87
CA ALA A 46 -1.96 -3.97 -6.11
C ALA A 46 -2.82 -4.18 -7.37
N ASN A 47 -4.12 -4.51 -7.23
CA ASN A 47 -5.06 -4.69 -8.34
C ASN A 47 -6.34 -3.86 -8.11
N PRO A 48 -7.17 -3.61 -9.15
CA PRO A 48 -8.35 -2.75 -9.03
C PRO A 48 -9.34 -3.19 -7.94
N GLU A 49 -9.60 -4.50 -7.78
CA GLU A 49 -10.51 -4.98 -6.73
C GLU A 49 -9.93 -4.75 -5.33
N GLY A 50 -8.61 -4.91 -5.18
CA GLY A 50 -7.88 -4.61 -3.95
C GLY A 50 -7.85 -3.13 -3.62
N GLN A 51 -7.69 -2.27 -4.64
CA GLN A 51 -7.77 -0.82 -4.49
C GLN A 51 -9.13 -0.39 -3.95
N GLN A 52 -10.22 -0.90 -4.54
CA GLN A 52 -11.57 -0.64 -4.05
C GLN A 52 -11.74 -1.11 -2.60
N ARG A 53 -11.34 -2.35 -2.28
CA ARG A 53 -11.44 -2.88 -0.92
C ARG A 53 -10.69 -2.02 0.11
N VAL A 54 -9.47 -1.60 -0.20
CA VAL A 54 -8.66 -0.76 0.69
C VAL A 54 -9.24 0.64 0.80
N ALA A 55 -9.66 1.25 -0.31
CA ALA A 55 -10.31 2.56 -0.33
C ALA A 55 -11.59 2.56 0.51
N ASP A 56 -12.45 1.56 0.33
CA ASP A 56 -13.68 1.38 1.12
C ASP A 56 -13.37 1.24 2.61
N ARG A 57 -12.32 0.46 2.95
CA ARG A 57 -11.88 0.34 4.34
C ARG A 57 -11.42 1.67 4.92
N ILE A 58 -10.65 2.45 4.16
CA ILE A 58 -10.19 3.79 4.58
C ILE A 58 -11.38 4.71 4.81
N LYS A 59 -12.34 4.75 3.87
CA LYS A 59 -13.56 5.56 3.98
C LYS A 59 -14.34 5.21 5.25
N THR A 60 -14.55 3.92 5.51
CA THR A 60 -15.27 3.48 6.73
C THR A 60 -14.53 3.80 8.02
N GLU A 61 -13.22 3.58 8.07
CA GLU A 61 -12.43 3.71 9.32
C GLU A 61 -12.17 5.17 9.72
N PHE A 62 -12.10 6.06 8.74
CA PHE A 62 -11.81 7.48 8.95
C PHE A 62 -13.03 8.39 8.71
N GLY A 63 -14.14 7.86 8.21
CA GLY A 63 -15.34 8.65 7.92
C GLY A 63 -15.11 9.70 6.82
N VAL A 64 -14.25 9.38 5.85
CA VAL A 64 -13.92 10.27 4.72
C VAL A 64 -14.63 9.82 3.44
N ASP A 65 -14.82 10.74 2.50
CA ASP A 65 -15.40 10.44 1.19
C ASP A 65 -14.34 9.93 0.19
N ASP A 66 -14.81 9.50 -0.98
CA ASP A 66 -13.94 9.01 -2.05
C ASP A 66 -13.04 10.12 -2.61
N ALA A 67 -13.57 11.34 -2.72
CA ALA A 67 -12.85 12.50 -3.24
C ALA A 67 -11.59 12.81 -2.41
N ARG A 68 -11.67 12.71 -1.08
CA ARG A 68 -10.54 12.85 -0.15
C ARG A 68 -9.47 11.80 -0.42
N VAL A 69 -9.88 10.53 -0.58
CA VAL A 69 -8.94 9.43 -0.80
C VAL A 69 -8.27 9.58 -2.16
N GLN A 70 -9.03 9.86 -3.22
CA GLN A 70 -8.49 10.08 -4.57
C GLN A 70 -7.58 11.31 -4.62
N GLY A 71 -7.98 12.42 -4.00
CA GLY A 71 -7.15 13.63 -3.96
C GLY A 71 -5.80 13.43 -3.27
N LEU A 72 -5.67 12.45 -2.36
CA LEU A 72 -4.39 12.06 -1.79
C LEU A 72 -3.64 11.05 -2.67
N ARG A 73 -4.35 10.17 -3.39
CA ARG A 73 -3.75 9.29 -4.41
C ARG A 73 -3.14 10.10 -5.55
N ASP A 74 -3.79 11.17 -5.98
CA ASP A 74 -3.31 12.11 -7.01
C ASP A 74 -2.03 12.84 -6.57
N LYS A 75 -1.80 12.95 -5.27
CA LYS A 75 -0.53 13.44 -4.68
C LYS A 75 0.55 12.34 -4.59
N ASN A 76 0.40 11.25 -5.33
CA ASN A 76 1.29 10.09 -5.33
C ASN A 76 1.46 9.38 -3.97
N MET A 77 0.53 9.53 -3.04
CA MET A 77 0.58 8.83 -1.76
C MET A 77 -0.01 7.43 -1.86
N GLY A 78 0.68 6.41 -1.33
CA GLY A 78 0.12 5.06 -1.19
C GLY A 78 -1.12 5.00 -0.28
N TYR A 79 -1.96 3.98 -0.40
CA TYR A 79 -3.10 3.77 0.49
C TYR A 79 -2.69 3.61 1.96
N GLY A 80 -1.52 3.00 2.20
CA GLY A 80 -0.95 2.92 3.53
C GLY A 80 -0.54 4.29 4.08
N GLU A 81 0.13 5.11 3.26
CA GLU A 81 0.53 6.48 3.63
C GLU A 81 -0.69 7.38 3.86
N ILE A 82 -1.72 7.24 3.03
CA ILE A 82 -3.02 7.90 3.21
C ILE A 82 -3.63 7.52 4.55
N SER A 83 -3.63 6.23 4.89
CA SER A 83 -4.17 5.75 6.17
C SER A 83 -3.43 6.34 7.37
N ILE A 84 -2.10 6.50 7.27
CA ILE A 84 -1.31 7.14 8.33
C ILE A 84 -1.62 8.63 8.42
N ALA A 85 -1.65 9.34 7.28
CA ALA A 85 -1.93 10.76 7.25
C ALA A 85 -3.31 11.09 7.83
N LEU A 86 -4.34 10.33 7.46
CA LEU A 86 -5.70 10.47 8.00
C LEU A 86 -5.74 10.11 9.49
N GLY A 87 -5.02 9.08 9.92
CA GLY A 87 -4.95 8.71 11.34
C GLY A 87 -4.24 9.75 12.21
N LEU A 88 -3.21 10.41 11.70
CA LEU A 88 -2.58 11.55 12.36
C LEU A 88 -3.51 12.77 12.38
N ALA A 89 -4.18 13.07 11.26
CA ALA A 89 -5.13 14.18 11.16
C ALA A 89 -6.29 14.01 12.16
N GLN A 90 -6.79 12.79 12.34
CA GLN A 90 -7.84 12.49 13.31
C GLN A 90 -7.43 12.82 14.76
N GLY A 91 -6.13 12.78 15.08
CA GLY A 91 -5.61 13.13 16.40
C GLY A 91 -5.41 14.63 16.62
N LEU A 92 -5.47 15.44 15.57
CA LEU A 92 -5.33 16.90 15.67
C LEU A 92 -6.64 17.56 16.15
N PRO A 93 -6.56 18.76 16.74
CA PRO A 93 -7.74 19.58 17.01
C PRO A 93 -8.55 19.81 15.72
N GLY A 94 -9.86 19.62 15.79
CA GLY A 94 -10.75 19.68 14.63
C GLY A 94 -10.82 18.38 13.80
N GLY A 95 -9.94 17.41 14.07
CA GLY A 95 -9.94 16.10 13.41
C GLY A 95 -9.51 16.17 11.93
N ILE A 96 -10.15 15.36 11.09
CA ILE A 96 -9.76 15.19 9.68
C ILE A 96 -10.32 16.34 8.83
N THR A 97 -9.68 17.50 8.91
CA THR A 97 -9.93 18.66 8.03
C THR A 97 -8.89 18.71 6.91
N ASP A 98 -9.18 19.47 5.86
CA ASP A 98 -8.27 19.61 4.72
C ASP A 98 -6.97 20.31 5.14
N GLU A 99 -7.03 21.28 6.05
CA GLU A 99 -5.85 21.98 6.58
C GLU A 99 -4.94 21.00 7.35
N ASN A 100 -5.53 20.18 8.22
CA ASN A 100 -4.80 19.20 9.01
C ASN A 100 -4.13 18.15 8.13
N VAL A 101 -4.87 17.62 7.16
CA VAL A 101 -4.33 16.64 6.19
C VAL A 101 -3.22 17.28 5.35
N GLN A 102 -3.44 18.48 4.80
CA GLN A 102 -2.43 19.18 4.00
C GLN A 102 -1.16 19.46 4.80
N LYS A 103 -1.27 19.86 6.07
CA LYS A 103 -0.13 20.08 6.96
C LYS A 103 0.72 18.81 7.12
N ILE A 104 0.07 17.66 7.33
CA ILE A 104 0.75 16.37 7.47
C ILE A 104 1.41 15.94 6.16
N VAL A 105 0.70 16.09 5.03
CA VAL A 105 1.22 15.75 3.70
C VAL A 105 2.42 16.64 3.34
N ALA A 106 2.37 17.93 3.66
CA ALA A 106 3.48 18.86 3.44
C ALA A 106 4.73 18.48 4.25
N LEU A 107 4.57 18.02 5.50
CA LEU A 107 5.71 17.53 6.30
C LEU A 107 6.28 16.20 5.77
N ARG A 108 5.43 15.37 5.17
CA ARG A 108 5.84 14.08 4.58
C ARG A 108 6.57 14.26 3.25
N GLN A 109 6.07 15.13 2.38
CA GLN A 109 6.56 15.30 1.01
C GLN A 109 7.53 16.49 0.84
N GLY A 110 7.53 17.44 1.77
CA GLY A 110 8.42 18.60 1.73
C GLY A 110 9.87 18.24 2.07
N PRO A 111 10.86 19.00 1.57
CA PRO A 111 12.24 18.88 2.00
C PRO A 111 12.45 19.57 3.37
N PRO A 112 13.08 18.92 4.37
CA PRO A 112 13.54 17.54 4.37
C PRO A 112 12.38 16.55 4.60
N VAL A 113 12.43 15.39 3.94
CA VAL A 113 11.42 14.32 4.13
C VAL A 113 11.47 13.83 5.58
N VAL A 114 10.38 14.04 6.32
CA VAL A 114 10.28 13.71 7.74
C VAL A 114 9.62 12.32 7.92
N GLY A 115 10.17 11.51 8.83
CA GLY A 115 9.57 10.22 9.21
C GLY A 115 8.28 10.39 10.01
N TRP A 116 7.37 9.42 9.94
CA TRP A 116 6.05 9.50 10.58
C TRP A 116 6.10 9.76 12.09
N GLY A 117 7.02 9.13 12.80
CA GLY A 117 7.21 9.33 14.24
C GLY A 117 7.67 10.74 14.58
N LYS A 118 8.51 11.35 13.74
CA LYS A 118 8.91 12.74 13.91
C LYS A 118 7.75 13.70 13.55
N ILE A 119 6.99 13.44 12.48
CA ILE A 119 5.76 14.20 12.16
C ILE A 119 4.78 14.14 13.34
N ALA A 120 4.53 12.96 13.89
CA ALA A 120 3.65 12.80 15.05
C ALA A 120 4.17 13.59 16.25
N LYS A 121 5.47 13.51 16.55
CA LYS A 121 6.10 14.24 17.66
C LYS A 121 6.01 15.75 17.48
N ASP A 122 6.29 16.26 16.27
CA ASP A 122 6.26 17.68 15.93
C ASP A 122 4.82 18.24 16.04
N LEU A 123 3.81 17.39 15.83
CA LEU A 123 2.40 17.71 16.01
C LEU A 123 1.87 17.45 17.43
N GLY A 124 2.71 17.00 18.36
CA GLY A 124 2.31 16.68 19.74
C GLY A 124 1.46 15.40 19.88
N LEU A 125 1.50 14.51 18.89
CA LEU A 125 0.70 13.29 18.81
C LEU A 125 1.53 12.03 19.11
N LYS A 126 0.84 10.97 19.53
CA LYS A 126 1.42 9.64 19.73
C LYS A 126 1.24 8.81 18.45
N LEU A 127 2.32 8.19 17.96
CA LEU A 127 2.25 7.32 16.78
C LEU A 127 1.59 5.96 17.06
N GLY A 128 1.69 5.46 18.30
CA GLY A 128 1.19 4.14 18.69
C GLY A 128 -0.29 3.87 18.35
N PRO A 129 -1.24 4.78 18.68
CA PRO A 129 -2.64 4.64 18.30
C PRO A 129 -2.85 4.55 16.78
N VAL A 130 -2.15 5.39 16.00
CA VAL A 130 -2.22 5.38 14.54
C VAL A 130 -1.69 4.06 14.00
N GLN A 131 -0.55 3.59 14.52
CA GLN A 131 0.03 2.30 14.16
C GLN A 131 -0.90 1.14 14.46
N SER A 132 -1.51 1.10 15.64
CA SER A 132 -2.47 0.06 16.00
C SER A 132 -3.67 0.06 15.06
N LYS A 133 -4.18 1.23 14.68
CA LYS A 133 -5.29 1.36 13.73
C LYS A 133 -4.91 0.87 12.33
N VAL A 134 -3.80 1.36 11.76
CA VAL A 134 -3.31 0.94 10.44
C VAL A 134 -3.03 -0.57 10.40
N HIS A 135 -2.47 -1.13 11.47
CA HIS A 135 -2.23 -2.57 11.58
C HIS A 135 -3.53 -3.38 11.57
N LYS A 136 -4.54 -2.96 12.35
CA LYS A 136 -5.86 -3.61 12.35
C LYS A 136 -6.56 -3.51 10.99
N MET A 137 -6.42 -2.37 10.30
CA MET A 137 -6.92 -2.21 8.93
C MET A 137 -6.24 -3.18 7.96
N SER A 138 -4.91 -3.26 7.96
CA SER A 138 -4.15 -4.23 7.14
C SER A 138 -4.63 -5.66 7.38
N ALA A 139 -4.76 -6.06 8.65
CA ALA A 139 -5.25 -7.39 9.01
C ALA A 139 -6.69 -7.63 8.53
N GLY A 140 -7.57 -6.63 8.65
CA GLY A 140 -8.96 -6.69 8.20
C GLY A 140 -9.07 -6.86 6.68
N VAL A 141 -8.33 -6.05 5.92
CA VAL A 141 -8.28 -6.13 4.45
C VAL A 141 -7.78 -7.51 4.00
N ARG A 142 -6.71 -8.01 4.60
CA ARG A 142 -6.17 -9.35 4.30
C ARG A 142 -7.15 -10.47 4.60
N LYS A 143 -7.87 -10.38 5.73
CA LYS A 143 -8.90 -11.37 6.08
C LYS A 143 -10.02 -11.36 5.05
N GLN A 144 -10.48 -10.17 4.66
CA GLN A 144 -11.52 -10.02 3.64
C GLN A 144 -11.06 -10.54 2.27
N GLU A 145 -9.84 -10.23 1.85
CA GLU A 145 -9.26 -10.76 0.60
C GLU A 145 -9.24 -12.30 0.58
N LYS A 146 -8.84 -12.94 1.69
CA LYS A 146 -8.88 -14.41 1.80
C LYS A 146 -10.29 -14.96 1.66
N VAL A 147 -11.26 -14.35 2.34
CA VAL A 147 -12.68 -14.76 2.26
C VAL A 147 -13.21 -14.61 0.83
N ASP A 148 -12.90 -13.50 0.16
CA ASP A 148 -13.32 -13.25 -1.22
C ASP A 148 -12.72 -14.28 -2.18
N LYS A 149 -11.44 -14.62 -2.00
CA LYS A 149 -10.75 -15.66 -2.80
C LYS A 149 -11.38 -17.04 -2.59
N THR A 150 -11.68 -17.44 -1.36
CA THR A 150 -12.36 -18.72 -1.07
C THR A 150 -13.73 -18.78 -1.75
N LYS A 151 -14.56 -17.75 -1.59
CA LYS A 151 -15.88 -17.68 -2.24
C LYS A 151 -15.81 -17.73 -3.76
N LYS A 152 -14.81 -17.06 -4.36
CA LYS A 152 -14.59 -17.08 -5.81
C LYS A 152 -14.19 -18.48 -6.28
N GLY A 153 -13.34 -19.18 -5.54
CA GLY A 153 -12.96 -20.57 -5.80
C GLY A 153 -14.14 -21.53 -5.75
N GLU A 154 -14.95 -21.49 -4.68
CA GLU A 154 -16.16 -22.31 -4.54
C GLU A 154 -17.17 -22.06 -5.68
N LYS A 155 -17.33 -20.80 -6.10
CA LYS A 155 -18.23 -20.44 -7.21
C LYS A 155 -17.73 -21.00 -8.55
N MET A 156 -16.42 -20.95 -8.80
CA MET A 156 -15.83 -21.54 -10.01
C MET A 156 -15.98 -23.07 -10.02
N GLU A 157 -15.70 -23.75 -8.91
CA GLU A 157 -15.88 -25.20 -8.81
C GLU A 157 -17.34 -25.62 -9.06
N ARG A 158 -18.30 -24.85 -8.54
CA ARG A 158 -19.73 -25.10 -8.77
C ARG A 158 -20.13 -24.88 -10.24
N HIS A 159 -19.53 -23.91 -10.92
CA HIS A 159 -19.77 -23.67 -12.35
C HIS A 159 -19.21 -24.81 -13.20
N GLU A 160 -17.97 -25.25 -12.93
CA GLU A 160 -17.34 -26.36 -13.64
C GLU A 160 -18.11 -27.69 -13.45
N ARG A 161 -18.61 -27.95 -12.24
CA ARG A 161 -19.46 -29.14 -11.99
C ARG A 161 -20.78 -29.07 -12.77
N ARG A 162 -21.39 -27.89 -12.89
CA ARG A 162 -22.63 -27.69 -13.67
C ARG A 162 -22.39 -27.85 -15.17
N GLU A 163 -21.33 -27.27 -15.71
CA GLU A 163 -20.98 -27.42 -17.14
C GLU A 163 -20.61 -28.87 -17.50
N LYS A 164 -19.92 -29.60 -16.62
CA LYS A 164 -19.64 -31.02 -16.81
C LYS A 164 -20.93 -31.87 -16.78
N ALA A 165 -21.85 -31.57 -15.87
CA ALA A 165 -23.15 -32.25 -15.79
C ALA A 165 -24.00 -31.98 -17.05
N GLU A 166 -23.97 -30.75 -17.57
CA GLU A 166 -24.71 -30.37 -18.78
C GLU A 166 -24.13 -31.00 -20.06
N LYS A 167 -22.79 -31.11 -20.15
CA LYS A 167 -22.13 -31.83 -21.25
C LYS A 167 -22.41 -33.34 -21.23
N MET A 168 -22.54 -33.97 -20.06
CA MET A 168 -22.90 -35.39 -19.94
C MET A 168 -24.40 -35.65 -20.17
N ALA A 169 -25.25 -34.65 -19.96
CA ALA A 169 -26.70 -34.76 -20.13
C ALA A 169 -27.20 -34.45 -21.56
N ARG A 170 -26.31 -34.10 -22.50
CA ARG A 170 -26.66 -33.95 -23.93
C ARG A 170 -26.38 -35.27 -24.66
N PRO A 171 -27.34 -36.20 -24.77
CA PRO A 171 -27.17 -37.38 -25.62
C PRO A 171 -26.97 -36.89 -27.07
N GLU A 172 -25.87 -37.32 -27.68
CA GLU A 172 -25.71 -37.24 -29.14
C GLU A 172 -26.91 -37.95 -29.76
N LYS A 173 -27.80 -37.19 -30.41
CA LYS A 173 -28.83 -37.76 -31.29
C LYS A 173 -28.09 -38.60 -32.34
N PRO A 174 -28.30 -39.93 -32.41
CA PRO A 174 -27.81 -40.68 -33.55
C PRO A 174 -28.68 -40.33 -34.75
N GLU A 175 -28.13 -39.57 -35.68
CA GLU A 175 -28.69 -39.35 -37.00
C GLU A 175 -28.49 -40.63 -37.82
N LYS A 176 -29.40 -41.60 -37.70
CA LYS A 176 -29.43 -42.78 -38.60
C LYS A 176 -30.87 -43.17 -38.95
N GLY A 177 -31.14 -43.19 -40.25
CA GLY A 177 -32.10 -44.13 -40.84
C GLY A 177 -33.22 -43.52 -41.68
N GLY A 178 -32.89 -42.76 -42.72
CA GLY A 178 -33.82 -42.54 -43.84
C GLY A 178 -34.05 -43.87 -44.59
N LYS A 179 -35.30 -44.33 -44.58
CA LYS A 179 -35.77 -45.58 -45.19
C LYS A 179 -35.60 -45.58 -46.72
N ARG A 180 -35.26 -46.75 -47.25
CA ARG A 180 -35.46 -47.15 -48.65
C ARG A 180 -36.95 -47.24 -48.98
#